data_AF-A0A2N2YGR1-F1
#
_entry.id   AF-A0A2N2YGR1-F1
#
_cell.length_a   1.000
_cell.length_b   1.000
_cell.length_c   1.000
_cell.angle_alpha   90.00
_cell.angle_beta   90.00
_cell.angle_gamma   90.00
#
_symmetry.space_group_name_H-M   'P 1'
#
loop_
_entity.id
_entity.type
_entity.pdbx_description
1 polymer ?
#
loop_
_entity_poly.entity_id
_entity_poly.type
_entity_poly.pdbx_seq_one_letter_code
_entity_poly.pdbx_strand_id
1 'polypeptide(L)'
;MSIWVLKLLKNNFIFYKHIEIDSAEIGIRGQKIKIKPNYTNIDIAYKIWVELNTRKIGLPIDFENDVIVEVYKSWYEFFGLTRELIKGLPATKIRNDKHSIELIELSTKILNEGLRPHLTLWQAKFHRWYDSSLLDTNYKTLTPQQLQKEFSEYELLKNDMARINLNLIYYKNSVHKLAFGN
;
A
#
# COMPACT_ATOMS: atom_id res chain seq x y z
N MET A 1 -62.03 10.48 16.39
CA MET A 1 -61.03 9.67 17.13
C MET A 1 -60.39 8.71 16.14
N SER A 2 -59.09 8.64 15.86
CA SER A 2 -57.91 9.36 16.37
C SER A 2 -56.77 9.17 15.35
N ILE A 3 -55.95 10.20 15.22
CA ILE A 3 -54.68 10.26 14.45
C ILE A 3 -53.56 9.58 15.27
N TRP A 4 -52.52 9.03 14.62
CA TRP A 4 -51.07 9.08 14.99
C TRP A 4 -50.24 7.80 14.73
N VAL A 5 -49.50 7.82 13.60
CA VAL A 5 -48.04 7.65 13.39
C VAL A 5 -47.11 7.11 14.53
N LEU A 6 -46.27 6.13 14.14
CA LEU A 6 -44.90 5.69 14.56
C LEU A 6 -44.55 5.33 16.03
N LYS A 7 -43.97 4.11 16.18
CA LYS A 7 -42.81 3.77 17.05
C LYS A 7 -42.26 2.41 16.58
N LEU A 8 -41.13 2.31 15.86
CA LEU A 8 -39.75 2.27 16.38
C LEU A 8 -39.59 1.47 17.68
N LEU A 9 -39.32 0.17 17.52
CA LEU A 9 -38.55 -0.70 18.42
C LEU A 9 -37.63 -1.48 17.47
N LYS A 10 -36.34 -1.17 17.28
CA LYS A 10 -35.23 -1.06 18.24
C LYS A 10 -35.27 -2.18 19.28
N ASN A 11 -34.87 -3.38 18.86
CA ASN A 11 -34.08 -4.25 19.74
C ASN A 11 -33.28 -5.30 18.93
N ASN A 12 -31.96 -5.13 18.98
CA ASN A 12 -30.95 -6.18 19.08
C ASN A 12 -31.15 -7.48 18.29
N PHE A 13 -30.82 -7.46 17.00
CA PHE A 13 -30.22 -8.65 16.37
C PHE A 13 -28.70 -8.45 16.26
N ILE A 14 -28.08 -8.54 17.43
CA ILE A 14 -26.71 -9.03 17.56
C ILE A 14 -26.77 -10.50 17.09
N PHE A 15 -25.77 -10.90 16.29
CA PHE A 15 -25.57 -12.20 15.62
C PHE A 15 -26.14 -12.33 14.21
N TYR A 16 -25.30 -12.03 13.22
CA TYR A 16 -24.93 -13.05 12.23
C TYR A 16 -23.42 -13.04 12.00
N LYS A 17 -22.76 -14.08 12.54
CA LYS A 17 -21.43 -14.53 12.10
C LYS A 17 -21.51 -14.83 10.60
N HIS A 18 -20.57 -14.25 9.85
CA HIS A 18 -20.06 -14.68 8.54
C HIS A 18 -20.96 -15.64 7.75
N ILE A 19 -21.98 -15.11 7.08
CA ILE A 19 -22.59 -15.77 5.93
C ILE A 19 -21.99 -15.08 4.71
N GLU A 20 -21.01 -15.71 4.08
CA GLU A 20 -20.42 -15.23 2.84
C GLU A 20 -21.28 -15.73 1.68
N ILE A 21 -22.14 -14.86 1.15
CA ILE A 21 -23.04 -15.20 0.04
C ILE A 21 -22.28 -14.99 -1.27
N ASP A 22 -21.62 -16.03 -1.78
CA ASP A 22 -20.83 -15.98 -3.03
C ASP A 22 -21.66 -15.65 -4.27
N SER A 23 -22.93 -16.06 -4.29
CA SER A 23 -23.91 -15.61 -5.26
C SER A 23 -25.33 -15.92 -4.79
N ALA A 24 -26.28 -15.03 -5.10
CA ALA A 24 -27.70 -15.27 -4.89
C ALA A 24 -28.40 -15.50 -6.25
N GLU A 25 -29.22 -16.54 -6.34
CA GLU A 25 -30.13 -16.73 -7.48
C GLU A 25 -31.52 -16.20 -7.09
N ILE A 26 -32.01 -15.20 -7.83
CA ILE A 26 -33.37 -14.67 -7.66
C ILE A 26 -34.20 -15.08 -8.87
N GLY A 27 -35.31 -15.77 -8.61
CA GLY A 27 -36.30 -16.12 -9.62
C GLY A 27 -37.37 -15.04 -9.76
N ILE A 28 -37.48 -14.39 -10.93
CA ILE A 28 -38.58 -13.46 -11.24
C ILE A 28 -39.22 -13.91 -12.55
N ARG A 29 -40.52 -14.25 -12.52
CA ARG A 29 -41.31 -14.67 -13.70
C ARG A 29 -40.65 -15.74 -14.58
N GLY A 30 -40.01 -16.74 -13.96
CA GLY A 30 -39.36 -17.85 -14.68
C GLY A 30 -37.95 -17.58 -15.20
N GLN A 31 -37.43 -16.35 -15.03
CA GLN A 31 -36.02 -16.04 -15.30
C GLN A 31 -35.20 -16.13 -14.00
N LYS A 32 -34.03 -16.77 -14.08
CA LYS A 32 -33.05 -16.84 -12.99
C LYS A 32 -32.02 -15.74 -13.17
N ILE A 33 -31.89 -14.86 -12.18
CA ILE A 33 -30.84 -13.83 -12.14
C ILE A 33 -29.81 -14.26 -11.10
N LYS A 34 -28.55 -14.41 -11.50
CA LYS A 34 -27.43 -14.70 -10.59
C LYS A 34 -26.72 -13.39 -10.23
N ILE A 35 -26.74 -13.05 -8.95
CA ILE A 35 -26.09 -11.85 -8.40
C ILE A 35 -24.85 -12.32 -7.64
N LYS A 36 -23.65 -11.86 -8.01
CA LYS A 36 -22.38 -12.15 -7.33
C LYS A 36 -21.80 -10.87 -6.73
N PRO A 37 -21.47 -10.83 -5.43
CA PRO A 37 -20.74 -9.71 -4.85
C PRO A 37 -19.37 -9.52 -5.52
N ASN A 38 -18.91 -8.27 -5.61
CA ASN A 38 -17.62 -7.92 -6.19
C ASN A 38 -16.73 -7.30 -5.11
N TYR A 39 -15.67 -8.02 -4.74
CA TYR A 39 -14.70 -7.63 -3.72
C TYR A 39 -13.31 -7.30 -4.31
N THR A 40 -13.23 -7.01 -5.61
CA THR A 40 -11.95 -6.83 -6.31
C THR A 40 -11.10 -5.69 -5.74
N ASN A 41 -11.72 -4.61 -5.27
CA ASN A 41 -11.04 -3.50 -4.60
C ASN A 41 -10.46 -3.91 -3.23
N ILE A 42 -11.21 -4.68 -2.44
CA ILE A 42 -10.78 -5.24 -1.15
C ILE A 42 -9.62 -6.21 -1.37
N ASP A 43 -9.70 -7.09 -2.36
CA ASP A 43 -8.62 -8.04 -2.70
C ASP A 43 -7.33 -7.32 -3.07
N ILE A 44 -7.42 -6.25 -3.86
CA ILE A 44 -6.26 -5.46 -4.28
C ILE A 44 -5.69 -4.69 -3.09
N ALA A 45 -6.54 -4.07 -2.26
CA ALA A 45 -6.12 -3.40 -1.03
C ALA A 45 -5.40 -4.38 -0.09
N TYR A 46 -5.96 -5.58 0.12
CA TYR A 46 -5.35 -6.62 0.93
C TYR A 46 -3.95 -7.01 0.41
N LYS A 47 -3.82 -7.24 -0.89
CA LYS A 47 -2.51 -7.58 -1.51
C LYS A 47 -1.48 -6.46 -1.32
N ILE A 48 -1.87 -5.21 -1.55
CA ILE A 48 -0.98 -4.06 -1.32
C ILE A 48 -0.59 -3.98 0.17
N TRP A 49 -1.53 -4.20 1.08
CA TRP A 49 -1.26 -4.19 2.52
C TRP A 49 -0.28 -5.30 2.91
N VAL A 50 -0.41 -6.52 2.37
CA VAL A 50 0.54 -7.62 2.60
C VAL A 50 1.95 -7.22 2.18
N GLU A 51 2.11 -6.63 1.00
CA GLU A 51 3.42 -6.15 0.51
C GLU A 51 4.01 -5.09 1.45
N LEU A 52 3.20 -4.12 1.90
CA LEU A 52 3.64 -3.09 2.83
C LEU A 52 3.98 -3.65 4.22
N ASN A 53 3.23 -4.64 4.71
CA ASN A 53 3.37 -5.15 6.06
C ASN A 53 4.52 -6.15 6.22
N THR A 54 4.96 -6.78 5.12
CA THR A 54 5.97 -7.85 5.15
C THR A 54 7.34 -7.44 4.61
N ARG A 55 7.43 -6.33 3.87
CA ARG A 55 8.68 -5.83 3.29
C ARG A 55 9.26 -4.68 4.10
N LYS A 56 10.58 -4.44 3.93
CA LYS A 56 11.30 -3.29 4.53
C LYS A 56 10.63 -1.94 4.24
N ILE A 57 9.95 -1.79 3.10
CA ILE A 57 9.30 -0.52 2.70
C ILE A 57 8.26 0.00 3.69
N GLY A 58 7.44 -0.86 4.30
CA GLY A 58 6.36 -0.44 5.20
C GLY A 58 6.66 -0.61 6.69
N LEU A 59 7.92 -0.86 7.02
CA LEU A 59 8.46 -0.87 8.37
C LEU A 59 9.33 0.38 8.58
N PRO A 60 9.45 0.89 9.82
CA PRO A 60 10.41 1.95 10.14
C PRO A 60 11.82 1.53 9.71
N ILE A 61 12.51 2.40 8.95
CA ILE A 61 13.90 2.15 8.57
C ILE A 61 14.79 2.26 9.79
N ASP A 62 15.62 1.24 10.02
CA ASP A 62 16.66 1.26 11.03
C ASP A 62 17.99 1.68 10.38
N PHE A 63 18.31 2.98 10.40
CA PHE A 63 19.54 3.48 9.76
C PHE A 63 20.85 2.98 10.37
N GLU A 64 20.80 2.30 11.52
CA GLU A 64 21.98 1.65 12.11
C GLU A 64 22.21 0.26 11.54
N ASN A 65 21.14 -0.48 11.23
CA ASN A 65 21.23 -1.89 10.81
C ASN A 65 20.86 -2.12 9.33
N ASP A 66 19.98 -1.30 8.76
CA ASP A 66 19.55 -1.40 7.37
C ASP A 66 20.59 -0.86 6.39
N VAL A 67 20.77 -1.61 5.31
CA VAL A 67 21.58 -1.20 4.17
C VAL A 67 20.71 -0.48 3.14
N ILE A 68 21.06 0.75 2.79
CA ILE A 68 20.24 1.62 1.91
C ILE A 68 19.95 0.96 0.56
N VAL A 69 20.93 0.28 -0.07
CA VAL A 69 20.70 -0.39 -1.36
C VAL A 69 19.64 -1.50 -1.27
N GLU A 70 19.52 -2.19 -0.13
CA GLU A 70 18.46 -3.19 0.08
C GLU A 70 17.10 -2.55 0.29
N VAL A 71 17.05 -1.43 1.01
CA VAL A 71 15.83 -0.63 1.18
C VAL A 71 15.35 -0.16 -0.20
N TYR A 72 16.25 0.34 -1.05
CA TYR A 72 15.89 0.73 -2.42
C TYR A 72 15.41 -0.41 -3.28
N LYS A 73 16.02 -1.58 -3.18
CA LYS A 73 15.51 -2.78 -3.85
C LYS A 73 14.06 -3.06 -3.43
N SER A 74 13.77 -3.03 -2.13
CA SER A 74 12.40 -3.20 -1.62
C SER A 74 11.44 -2.12 -2.13
N TRP A 75 11.88 -0.87 -2.24
CA TRP A 75 11.04 0.24 -2.70
C TRP A 75 10.72 0.15 -4.19
N TYR A 76 11.71 -0.21 -4.99
CA TYR A 76 11.55 -0.38 -6.44
C TYR A 76 10.63 -1.57 -6.78
N GLU A 77 10.81 -2.71 -6.11
CA GLU A 77 9.94 -3.87 -6.28
C GLU A 77 8.49 -3.54 -5.92
N PHE A 78 8.27 -2.86 -4.80
CA PHE A 78 6.94 -2.42 -4.37
C PHE A 78 6.28 -1.49 -5.40
N PHE A 79 7.05 -0.57 -5.99
CA PHE A 79 6.54 0.35 -7.01
C PHE A 79 5.93 -0.42 -8.19
N GLY A 80 6.66 -1.41 -8.70
CA GLY A 80 6.20 -2.27 -9.80
C GLY A 80 4.97 -3.09 -9.42
N LEU A 81 5.01 -3.76 -8.28
CA LEU A 81 3.91 -4.61 -7.79
C LEU A 81 2.62 -3.81 -7.61
N THR A 82 2.70 -2.66 -6.92
CA THR A 82 1.54 -1.80 -6.67
C THR A 82 0.93 -1.31 -7.98
N ARG A 83 1.77 -0.89 -8.94
CA ARG A 83 1.32 -0.47 -10.28
C ARG A 83 0.56 -1.57 -11.02
N GLU A 84 1.03 -2.81 -10.97
CA GLU A 84 0.35 -3.93 -11.61
C GLU A 84 -0.94 -4.31 -10.88
N LEU A 85 -0.96 -4.25 -9.55
CA LEU A 85 -2.16 -4.48 -8.75
C LEU A 85 -3.27 -3.46 -9.07
N ILE A 86 -2.96 -2.16 -9.09
CA ILE A 86 -3.97 -1.13 -9.40
C ILE A 86 -4.45 -1.20 -10.86
N LYS A 87 -3.60 -1.64 -11.81
CA LYS A 87 -4.02 -1.91 -13.20
C LYS A 87 -5.04 -3.04 -13.30
N GLY A 88 -5.08 -3.94 -12.31
CA GLY A 88 -6.05 -5.03 -12.23
C GLY A 88 -7.48 -4.56 -11.94
N LEU A 89 -7.69 -3.30 -11.53
CA LEU A 89 -9.03 -2.77 -11.29
C LEU A 89 -9.79 -2.58 -12.62
N PRO A 90 -11.02 -3.14 -12.75
CA PRO A 90 -11.80 -2.98 -13.97
C PRO A 90 -12.24 -1.52 -14.15
N ALA A 91 -11.82 -0.90 -15.25
CA ALA A 91 -12.10 0.52 -15.54
C ALA A 91 -13.60 0.87 -15.52
N THR A 92 -14.47 -0.09 -15.86
CA THR A 92 -15.93 0.06 -15.85
C THR A 92 -16.51 0.28 -14.44
N LYS A 93 -15.78 -0.09 -13.39
CA LYS A 93 -16.23 0.02 -11.99
C LYS A 93 -15.68 1.24 -11.27
N ILE A 94 -14.56 1.79 -11.73
CA ILE A 94 -13.92 2.97 -11.12
C ILE A 94 -14.89 4.14 -11.01
N ARG A 95 -15.75 4.36 -12.01
CA ARG A 95 -16.67 5.52 -12.03
C ARG A 95 -17.71 5.53 -10.90
N ASN A 96 -18.06 4.36 -10.37
CA ASN A 96 -19.19 4.21 -9.45
C ASN A 96 -18.81 3.60 -8.09
N ASP A 97 -17.54 3.26 -7.88
CA ASP A 97 -17.04 2.73 -6.61
C ASP A 97 -16.04 3.70 -5.97
N LYS A 98 -16.51 4.41 -4.93
CA LYS A 98 -15.70 5.37 -4.18
C LYS A 98 -14.43 4.74 -3.59
N HIS A 99 -14.49 3.49 -3.13
CA HIS A 99 -13.34 2.83 -2.53
C HIS A 99 -12.28 2.46 -3.57
N SER A 100 -12.69 2.06 -4.77
CA SER A 100 -11.76 1.89 -5.90
C SER A 100 -11.05 3.19 -6.27
N ILE A 101 -11.79 4.31 -6.34
CA ILE A 101 -11.22 5.63 -6.62
C ILE A 101 -10.19 6.00 -5.55
N GLU A 102 -10.58 5.91 -4.27
CA GLU A 102 -9.72 6.23 -3.14
C GLU A 102 -8.44 5.38 -3.14
N LEU A 103 -8.55 4.07 -3.38
CA LEU A 103 -7.40 3.18 -3.50
C LEU A 103 -6.47 3.60 -4.64
N ILE A 104 -7.00 3.92 -5.82
CA ILE A 104 -6.21 4.35 -6.97
C ILE A 104 -5.52 5.68 -6.69
N GLU A 105 -6.23 6.67 -6.17
CA GLU A 105 -5.70 8.01 -5.88
C GLU A 105 -4.58 7.92 -4.85
N LEU A 106 -4.83 7.21 -3.74
CA LEU A 106 -3.85 7.05 -2.67
C LEU A 106 -2.60 6.29 -3.16
N SER A 107 -2.79 5.21 -3.92
CA SER A 107 -1.70 4.45 -4.53
C SER A 107 -0.92 5.28 -5.55
N THR A 108 -1.61 6.05 -6.38
CA THR A 108 -0.95 6.92 -7.38
C THR A 108 -0.15 8.02 -6.70
N LYS A 109 -0.69 8.61 -5.63
CA LYS A 109 -0.02 9.64 -4.83
C LYS A 109 1.26 9.11 -4.20
N ILE A 110 1.21 7.97 -3.51
CA ILE A 110 2.43 7.40 -2.89
C ILE A 110 3.48 7.02 -3.93
N LEU A 111 3.06 6.49 -5.09
CA LEU A 111 3.98 6.11 -6.16
C LEU A 111 4.61 7.34 -6.83
N ASN A 112 3.81 8.33 -7.22
CA ASN A 112 4.27 9.45 -8.06
C ASN A 112 4.76 10.68 -7.28
N GLU A 113 4.22 10.94 -6.09
CA GLU A 113 4.61 12.09 -5.27
C GLU A 113 5.51 11.67 -4.10
N GLY A 114 5.43 10.41 -3.66
CA GLY A 114 6.30 9.84 -2.62
C GLY A 114 7.57 9.20 -3.21
N LEU A 115 7.42 8.00 -3.76
CA LEU A 115 8.55 7.16 -4.18
C LEU A 115 9.30 7.73 -5.39
N ARG A 116 8.60 8.09 -6.47
CA ARG A 116 9.24 8.48 -7.73
C ARG A 116 10.20 9.67 -7.59
N PRO A 117 9.85 10.80 -6.93
CA PRO A 117 10.75 11.93 -6.80
C PRO A 117 11.99 11.57 -6.00
N HIS A 118 11.83 10.81 -4.91
CA HIS A 118 12.93 10.34 -4.09
C HIS A 118 13.88 9.41 -4.87
N LEU A 119 13.34 8.37 -5.51
CA LEU A 119 14.14 7.41 -6.27
C LEU A 119 14.87 8.11 -7.44
N THR A 120 14.21 9.05 -8.11
CA THR A 120 14.82 9.83 -9.21
C THR A 120 15.99 10.68 -8.71
N LEU A 121 15.85 11.32 -7.54
CA LEU A 121 16.88 12.20 -6.99
C LEU A 121 18.07 11.42 -6.43
N TRP A 122 17.80 10.36 -5.67
CA TRP A 122 18.81 9.74 -4.81
C TRP A 122 19.30 8.38 -5.28
N GLN A 123 18.42 7.52 -5.79
CA GLN A 123 18.74 6.10 -5.97
C GLN A 123 19.94 5.89 -6.91
N ALA A 124 19.90 6.51 -8.10
CA ALA A 124 20.97 6.37 -9.09
C ALA A 124 22.30 6.95 -8.61
N LYS A 125 22.23 8.11 -7.92
CA LYS A 125 23.39 8.79 -7.36
C LYS A 125 24.06 7.96 -6.28
N PHE A 126 23.27 7.45 -5.33
CA PHE A 126 23.75 6.63 -4.23
C PHE A 126 24.30 5.29 -4.74
N HIS A 127 23.60 4.59 -5.65
CA HIS A 127 24.09 3.34 -6.23
C HIS A 127 25.44 3.51 -6.91
N ARG A 128 25.58 4.51 -7.79
CA ARG A 128 26.84 4.75 -8.49
C ARG A 128 28.01 4.96 -7.52
N TRP A 129 27.78 5.79 -6.49
CA TRP A 129 28.78 6.02 -5.47
C TRP A 129 29.08 4.74 -4.68
N TYR A 130 28.05 4.04 -4.20
CA TYR A 130 28.19 2.85 -3.36
C TYR A 130 28.96 1.73 -4.08
N ASP A 131 28.59 1.44 -5.33
CA ASP A 131 29.27 0.43 -6.16
C ASP A 131 30.75 0.79 -6.40
N SER A 132 31.06 2.07 -6.56
CA SER A 132 32.43 2.55 -6.70
C SER A 132 33.20 2.39 -5.39
N SER A 133 32.57 2.73 -4.26
CA SER A 133 33.17 2.64 -2.92
C SER A 133 33.44 1.20 -2.49
N LEU A 134 32.65 0.23 -2.93
CA LEU A 134 32.90 -1.20 -2.69
C LEU A 134 34.22 -1.70 -3.33
N LEU A 135 34.69 -1.04 -4.39
CA LEU A 135 35.93 -1.39 -5.08
C LEU A 135 37.16 -0.67 -4.51
N ASP A 136 36.95 0.41 -3.76
CA ASP A 136 38.02 1.21 -3.18
C ASP A 136 38.67 0.46 -2.02
N THR A 137 40.00 0.32 -2.09
CA THR A 137 40.79 -0.32 -1.03
C THR A 137 40.70 0.40 0.31
N ASN A 138 40.41 1.70 0.32
CA ASN A 138 40.25 2.51 1.52
C ASN A 138 39.04 2.09 2.37
N TYR A 139 38.04 1.44 1.78
CA TYR A 139 36.79 1.07 2.45
C TYR A 139 36.62 -0.44 2.70
N LYS A 140 37.63 -1.26 2.36
CA LYS A 140 37.54 -2.74 2.45
C LYS A 140 37.21 -3.29 3.83
N THR A 141 37.54 -2.56 4.89
CA THR A 141 37.30 -2.98 6.29
C THR A 141 35.94 -2.54 6.82
N LEU A 142 35.23 -1.66 6.11
CA LEU A 142 33.93 -1.15 6.53
C LEU A 142 32.83 -2.15 6.18
N THR A 143 31.89 -2.32 7.09
CA THR A 143 30.63 -3.01 6.78
C THR A 143 29.77 -2.18 5.82
N PRO A 144 28.80 -2.76 5.11
CA PRO A 144 27.82 -2.01 4.32
C PRO A 144 27.17 -0.83 5.06
N GLN A 145 26.84 -1.01 6.35
CA GLN A 145 26.22 -0.01 7.22
C GLN A 145 27.18 1.11 7.60
N GLN A 146 28.46 0.81 7.77
CA GLN A 146 29.49 1.83 8.00
C GLN A 146 29.78 2.58 6.71
N LEU A 147 30.00 1.84 5.62
CA LEU A 147 30.30 2.40 4.30
C LEU A 147 29.26 3.41 3.88
N GLN A 148 27.96 3.10 3.95
CA GLN A 148 26.90 4.02 3.49
C GLN A 148 26.93 5.39 4.19
N LYS A 149 27.44 5.47 5.43
CA LYS A 149 27.57 6.72 6.19
C LYS A 149 28.67 7.64 5.64
N GLU A 150 29.61 7.10 4.85
CA GLU A 150 30.66 7.86 4.16
C GLU A 150 30.14 8.60 2.91
N PHE A 151 28.87 8.42 2.54
CA PHE A 151 28.29 9.17 1.43
C PHE A 151 28.23 10.65 1.80
N SER A 152 28.77 11.52 0.95
CA SER A 152 28.89 12.96 1.24
C SER A 152 27.56 13.65 1.58
N GLU A 153 26.45 13.11 1.06
CA GLU A 153 25.09 13.62 1.30
C GLU A 153 24.24 12.64 2.12
N TYR A 154 24.88 11.78 2.92
CA TYR A 154 24.20 10.75 3.71
C TYR A 154 23.06 11.31 4.58
N GLU A 155 23.29 12.40 5.30
CA GLU A 155 22.26 12.98 6.16
C GLU A 155 21.07 13.55 5.37
N LEU A 156 21.29 14.14 4.19
CA LEU A 156 20.21 14.62 3.32
C LEU A 156 19.38 13.44 2.78
N LEU A 157 20.08 12.41 2.32
CA LEU A 157 19.48 11.16 1.86
C LEU A 157 18.64 10.50 2.97
N LYS A 158 19.22 10.30 4.14
CA LYS A 158 18.60 9.69 5.32
C LYS A 158 17.33 10.44 5.73
N ASN A 159 17.38 11.77 5.82
CA ASN A 159 16.22 12.57 6.18
C ASN A 159 15.09 12.45 5.16
N ASP A 160 15.40 12.43 3.87
CA ASP A 160 14.40 12.27 2.83
C ASP A 160 13.83 10.85 2.80
N MET A 161 14.65 9.82 3.00
CA MET A 161 14.20 8.44 3.16
C MET A 161 13.24 8.29 4.33
N ALA A 162 13.58 8.86 5.50
CA ALA A 162 12.72 8.83 6.68
C ALA A 162 11.36 9.49 6.42
N ARG A 163 11.36 10.65 5.74
CA ARG A 163 10.14 11.36 5.34
C ARG A 163 9.24 10.49 4.45
N ILE A 164 9.81 9.83 3.45
CA ILE A 164 9.05 8.95 2.55
C ILE A 164 8.57 7.68 3.27
N ASN A 165 9.39 7.10 4.14
CA ASN A 165 9.01 5.93 4.93
C ASN A 165 7.82 6.21 5.87
N LEU A 166 7.76 7.39 6.49
CA LEU A 166 6.58 7.81 7.25
C LEU A 166 5.32 7.83 6.38
N ASN A 167 5.40 8.39 5.16
CA ASN A 167 4.29 8.40 4.21
C ASN A 167 3.85 6.98 3.81
N LEU A 168 4.80 6.06 3.64
CA LEU A 168 4.52 4.64 3.34
C LEU A 168 3.82 3.93 4.52
N ILE A 169 4.20 4.25 5.75
CA ILE A 169 3.53 3.73 6.96
C ILE A 169 2.10 4.26 7.06
N TYR A 170 1.86 5.56 6.78
CA TYR A 170 0.50 6.10 6.72
C TYR A 170 -0.32 5.44 5.62
N TYR A 171 0.28 5.25 4.45
CA TYR A 171 -0.35 4.55 3.34
C TYR A 171 -0.75 3.12 3.71
N LYS A 172 0.14 2.36 4.37
CA LYS A 172 -0.14 1.02 4.90
C LYS A 172 -1.38 1.01 5.78
N ASN A 173 -1.49 1.97 6.70
CA ASN A 173 -2.63 2.06 7.61
C ASN A 173 -3.93 2.38 6.87
N SER A 174 -3.89 3.26 5.88
CA SER A 174 -5.07 3.58 5.06
C SER A 174 -5.52 2.39 4.19
N VAL A 175 -4.58 1.69 3.56
CA VAL A 175 -4.89 0.49 2.77
C VAL A 175 -5.42 -0.64 3.66
N HIS A 176 -4.90 -0.78 4.88
CA HIS A 176 -5.44 -1.72 5.86
C HIS A 176 -6.94 -1.43 6.13
N LYS A 177 -7.32 -0.17 6.32
CA LYS A 177 -8.74 0.19 6.53
C LYS A 177 -9.61 -0.19 5.33
N LEU A 178 -9.12 0.04 4.11
CA LEU A 178 -9.83 -0.37 2.88
C LEU A 178 -9.96 -1.89 2.75
N ALA A 179 -8.94 -2.64 3.19
CA ALA A 179 -8.94 -4.10 3.12
C ALA A 179 -9.82 -4.77 4.20
N PHE A 180 -9.87 -4.20 5.41
CA PHE A 180 -10.50 -4.85 6.57
C PHE A 180 -11.76 -4.13 7.11
N GLY A 181 -12.11 -2.95 6.58
CA GLY A 181 -13.35 -2.25 6.92
C GLY A 181 -13.38 -1.60 8.31
N ASN A 182 -12.22 -1.20 8.86
CA ASN A 182 -12.07 -0.59 10.19
C ASN A 182 -11.97 0.94 10.15
#